data_AF-A0A1F9C294-F1
#
_entry.id   AF-A0A1F9C294-F1
#
_cell.length_a   1.000
_cell.length_b   1.000
_cell.length_c   1.000
_cell.angle_alpha   90.00
_cell.angle_beta   90.00
_cell.angle_gamma   90.00
#
_symmetry.space_group_name_H-M   'P 1'
#
loop_
_entity.id
_entity.type
_entity.pdbx_description
1 polymer ?
#
loop_
_entity_poly.entity_id
_entity_poly.type
_entity_poly.pdbx_seq_one_letter_code
_entity_poly.pdbx_strand_id
1 'polypeptide(L)'
;MIAQTNKKIRSGKLQQALRKNMSNAEQALWNVLRGRQVSGLKFRRQHPLGDYILDFVCLEYKLVIEVDGGQHVQQAGYDENRTRELQVAGFCVLRFWNNEVLNEIESVKEKI
;
A
#
# COMPACT_ATOMS: atom_id res chain seq x y z
N MET A 1 -0.82 -6.66 -18.30
CA MET A 1 -1.71 -5.48 -18.37
C MET A 1 -2.58 -5.55 -17.12
N ILE A 2 -2.51 -4.57 -16.20
CA ILE A 2 -3.39 -4.60 -15.00
C ILE A 2 -4.82 -4.48 -15.51
N ALA A 3 -5.64 -5.48 -15.19
CA ALA A 3 -7.04 -5.51 -15.56
C ALA A 3 -7.76 -4.27 -15.01
N GLN A 4 -8.84 -3.83 -15.67
CA GLN A 4 -9.67 -2.77 -15.10
C GLN A 4 -10.18 -3.23 -13.73
N THR A 5 -10.17 -2.34 -12.74
CA THR A 5 -10.57 -2.64 -11.35
C THR A 5 -11.86 -3.46 -11.27
N ASN A 6 -11.92 -4.48 -10.42
CA ASN A 6 -13.11 -5.32 -10.28
C ASN A 6 -14.36 -4.51 -9.90
N LYS A 7 -15.53 -4.82 -10.47
CA LYS A 7 -16.82 -4.15 -10.16
C LYS A 7 -17.13 -4.12 -8.66
N LYS A 8 -16.76 -5.15 -7.88
CA LYS A 8 -16.97 -5.18 -6.42
C LYS A 8 -16.15 -4.11 -5.69
N ILE A 9 -14.91 -3.89 -6.11
CA ILE A 9 -14.01 -2.87 -5.56
C ILE A 9 -14.38 -1.47 -6.08
N ARG A 10 -14.86 -1.36 -7.34
CA ARG A 10 -15.31 -0.08 -7.95
C ARG A 10 -16.40 0.64 -7.15
N SER A 11 -17.20 -0.08 -6.37
CA SER A 11 -18.24 0.53 -5.52
C SER A 11 -17.67 1.50 -4.48
N GLY A 12 -16.36 1.46 -4.20
CA GLY A 12 -15.68 2.35 -3.26
C GLY A 12 -15.98 2.05 -1.78
N LYS A 13 -17.01 1.24 -1.48
CA LYS A 13 -17.44 0.90 -0.12
C LYS A 13 -16.32 0.25 0.70
N LEU A 14 -15.64 -0.73 0.11
CA LEU A 14 -14.53 -1.44 0.77
C LEU A 14 -13.36 -0.49 1.07
N GLN A 15 -12.92 0.26 0.07
CA GLN A 15 -11.88 1.28 0.23
C GLN A 15 -12.24 2.33 1.29
N GLN A 16 -13.50 2.79 1.33
CA GLN A 16 -13.93 3.76 2.33
C GLN A 16 -13.96 3.16 3.74
N ALA A 17 -14.35 1.89 3.88
CA ALA A 17 -14.28 1.17 5.15
C ALA A 17 -12.83 0.98 5.62
N LEU A 18 -11.92 0.55 4.75
CA LEU A 18 -10.49 0.39 5.06
C LEU A 18 -9.88 1.73 5.48
N ARG A 19 -10.24 2.82 4.80
CA ARG A 19 -9.80 4.17 5.19
C ARG A 19 -10.25 4.61 6.58
N LYS A 20 -11.38 4.10 7.06
CA LYS A 20 -11.90 4.41 8.41
C LYS A 20 -11.31 3.50 9.48
N ASN A 21 -10.86 2.31 9.09
CA ASN A 21 -10.37 1.26 9.98
C ASN A 21 -8.91 0.90 9.68
N MET A 22 -8.06 1.90 9.39
CA MET A 22 -6.62 1.66 9.24
C MET A 22 -6.05 1.19 10.57
N SER A 23 -5.12 0.25 10.51
CA SER A 23 -4.30 -0.15 11.64
C SER A 23 -3.47 1.03 12.18
N ASN A 24 -2.95 0.89 13.40
CA ASN A 24 -2.08 1.90 14.00
C ASN A 24 -0.83 2.16 13.14
N ALA A 25 -0.25 1.12 12.54
CA ALA A 25 0.91 1.24 11.68
C ALA A 25 0.58 2.01 10.38
N GLU A 26 -0.50 1.64 9.69
CA GLU A 26 -0.96 2.38 8.51
C GLU A 26 -1.30 3.85 8.84
N GLN A 27 -1.93 4.10 9.99
CA GLN A 27 -2.27 5.45 10.41
C GLN A 27 -1.02 6.30 10.68
N ALA A 28 0.00 5.71 11.33
CA ALA A 28 1.28 6.35 11.57
C ALA A 28 1.99 6.66 10.24
N LEU A 29 2.09 5.69 9.34
CA LEU A 29 2.71 5.88 8.03
C LEU A 29 1.93 6.89 7.17
N TRP A 30 0.60 6.88 7.21
CA TRP A 30 -0.19 7.85 6.47
C TRP A 30 0.06 9.30 6.93
N ASN A 31 0.25 9.52 8.22
CA ASN A 31 0.55 10.85 8.76
C ASN A 31 1.89 11.39 8.24
N VAL A 32 2.80 10.51 7.84
CA VAL A 32 4.09 10.84 7.23
C VAL A 32 3.99 11.00 5.71
N LEU A 33 3.24 10.14 5.03
CA LEU A 33 3.15 10.15 3.56
C LEU A 33 2.23 11.23 2.99
N ARG A 34 1.23 11.66 3.77
CA ARG A 34 0.23 12.62 3.30
C ARG A 34 0.84 13.99 3.00
N GLY A 35 0.12 14.78 2.20
CA GLY A 35 0.49 16.18 2.00
C GLY A 35 1.85 16.41 1.33
N ARG A 36 2.43 15.40 0.66
CA ARG A 36 3.73 15.49 -0.02
C ARG A 36 4.91 15.73 0.92
N GLN A 37 4.80 15.26 2.17
CA GLN A 37 5.83 15.45 3.18
C GLN A 37 7.09 14.62 2.95
N VAL A 38 7.00 13.49 2.24
CA VAL A 38 8.15 12.67 1.85
C VAL A 38 8.52 12.97 0.40
N SER A 39 9.71 13.53 0.19
CA SER A 39 10.32 13.77 -1.12
C SER A 39 9.43 14.52 -2.14
N GLY A 40 8.43 15.29 -1.67
CA GLY A 40 7.44 15.97 -2.52
C GLY A 40 6.41 15.04 -3.19
N LEU A 41 6.45 13.74 -2.90
CA LEU A 41 5.70 12.69 -3.58
C LEU A 41 4.22 12.68 -3.17
N LYS A 42 3.32 12.47 -4.14
CA LYS A 42 1.88 12.38 -3.88
C LYS A 42 1.46 10.93 -3.65
N PHE A 43 1.30 10.57 -2.37
CA PHE A 43 0.73 9.29 -2.00
C PHE A 43 -0.81 9.31 -1.90
N ARG A 44 -1.42 8.19 -2.27
CA ARG A 44 -2.83 7.86 -2.04
C ARG A 44 -2.86 6.64 -1.12
N ARG A 45 -3.81 6.61 -0.20
CA ARG A 45 -4.05 5.44 0.65
C ARG A 45 -5.24 4.60 0.20
N GLN A 46 -5.14 3.30 0.44
CA GLN A 46 -6.15 2.28 0.18
C GLN A 46 -6.65 2.39 -1.26
N HIS A 47 -5.76 2.29 -2.25
CA HIS A 47 -6.05 2.56 -3.66
C HIS A 47 -6.42 1.27 -4.43
N PRO A 48 -7.63 1.18 -5.00
CA PRO A 48 -8.00 0.10 -5.90
C PRO A 48 -7.11 0.01 -7.14
N LEU A 49 -6.62 -1.19 -7.44
CA LEU A 49 -5.88 -1.50 -8.65
C LEU A 49 -6.14 -2.96 -9.05
N GLY A 50 -6.81 -3.19 -10.18
CA GLY A 50 -7.26 -4.53 -10.57
C GLY A 50 -8.17 -5.18 -9.52
N ASP A 51 -7.80 -6.36 -9.06
CA ASP A 51 -8.49 -7.11 -7.99
C ASP A 51 -7.97 -6.79 -6.58
N TYR A 52 -7.10 -5.78 -6.46
CA TYR A 52 -6.41 -5.45 -5.22
C TYR A 52 -6.79 -4.06 -4.70
N ILE A 53 -6.61 -3.86 -3.40
CA ILE A 53 -6.49 -2.55 -2.78
C ILE A 53 -5.06 -2.46 -2.27
N LEU A 54 -4.35 -1.41 -2.67
CA LEU A 54 -2.98 -1.12 -2.24
C LEU A 54 -3.03 -0.22 -1.01
N ASP A 55 -2.24 -0.50 0.03
CA ASP A 55 -2.25 0.29 1.25
C ASP A 55 -1.85 1.74 0.97
N PHE A 56 -0.74 1.93 0.26
CA PHE A 56 -0.31 3.23 -0.25
C PHE A 56 0.26 3.13 -1.65
N VAL A 57 0.04 4.17 -2.47
CA VAL A 57 0.60 4.26 -3.81
C VAL A 57 0.93 5.69 -4.22
N CYS A 58 2.11 5.88 -4.80
CA CYS A 58 2.46 7.03 -5.61
C CYS A 58 2.36 6.64 -7.08
N LEU A 59 1.29 7.08 -7.76
CA LEU A 59 1.05 6.72 -9.17
C LEU A 59 2.06 7.35 -10.13
N GLU A 60 2.58 8.53 -9.78
CA GLU A 60 3.55 9.28 -10.60
C GLU A 60 4.85 8.50 -10.78
N TYR A 61 5.34 7.86 -9.71
CA TYR A 61 6.56 7.06 -9.70
C TYR A 61 6.30 5.56 -9.70
N LYS A 62 5.03 5.14 -9.85
CA LYS A 62 4.60 3.75 -9.72
C LYS A 62 5.20 3.05 -8.49
N LEU A 63 5.16 3.71 -7.34
CA LEU A 63 5.65 3.16 -6.07
C LEU A 63 4.46 2.71 -5.22
N VAL A 64 4.46 1.46 -4.79
CA VAL A 64 3.51 0.88 -3.84
C VAL A 64 4.23 0.69 -2.51
N ILE A 65 3.56 1.03 -1.41
CA ILE A 65 4.03 0.73 -0.06
C ILE A 65 2.96 -0.08 0.65
N GLU A 66 3.35 -1.23 1.21
CA GLU A 66 2.50 -2.18 1.93
C GLU A 66 2.96 -2.28 3.38
N VAL A 67 2.01 -2.41 4.30
CA VAL A 67 2.29 -2.52 5.73
C VAL A 67 1.87 -3.90 6.23
N ASP A 68 2.83 -4.71 6.65
CA ASP A 68 2.62 -6.12 6.99
C ASP A 68 2.64 -6.36 8.51
N GLY A 69 1.56 -6.95 9.02
CA GLY A 69 1.42 -7.33 10.43
C GLY A 69 2.01 -8.68 10.81
N GLY A 70 2.55 -9.43 9.86
CA GLY A 70 3.28 -10.66 10.11
C GLY A 70 2.48 -11.74 10.81
N GLN A 71 1.44 -12.25 10.17
CA GLN A 71 0.82 -13.56 10.50
C GLN A 71 0.30 -14.33 9.27
N HIS A 72 0.68 -13.94 8.06
CA HIS A 72 0.01 -14.40 6.86
C HIS A 72 0.82 -15.41 6.03
N VAL A 73 1.29 -16.48 6.69
CA VAL A 73 1.86 -17.67 6.00
C VAL A 73 0.84 -18.30 5.03
N GLN A 74 -0.46 -18.11 5.26
CA GLN A 74 -1.53 -18.57 4.36
C GLN A 74 -1.75 -17.67 3.13
N GLN A 75 -1.19 -16.45 3.08
CA GLN A 75 -1.29 -15.54 1.93
C GLN A 75 -0.08 -15.59 1.00
N ALA A 76 1.00 -16.30 1.35
CA ALA A 76 2.26 -16.26 0.62
C ALA A 76 2.11 -16.54 -0.90
N GLY A 77 1.29 -17.52 -1.28
CA GLY A 77 1.01 -17.79 -2.71
C GLY A 77 0.13 -16.75 -3.41
N TYR A 78 -0.75 -16.07 -2.66
CA TYR A 78 -1.57 -14.96 -3.18
C TYR A 78 -0.74 -13.66 -3.32
N ASP A 79 0.26 -13.50 -2.45
CA ASP A 79 1.12 -12.31 -2.36
C ASP A 79 2.21 -12.29 -3.44
N GLU A 80 2.76 -13.45 -3.83
CA GLU A 80 3.74 -13.55 -4.93
C GLU A 80 3.14 -13.19 -6.28
N ASN A 81 1.95 -13.71 -6.61
CA ASN A 81 1.31 -13.40 -7.89
C ASN A 81 0.91 -11.91 -7.96
N ARG A 82 0.38 -11.36 -6.86
CA ARG A 82 0.08 -9.92 -6.75
C ARG A 82 1.32 -9.07 -6.98
N THR A 83 2.42 -9.38 -6.29
CA THR A 83 3.68 -8.64 -6.41
C THR A 83 4.21 -8.71 -7.85
N ARG A 84 4.15 -9.90 -8.47
CA ARG A 84 4.56 -10.08 -9.87
C ARG A 84 3.70 -9.26 -10.83
N GLU A 85 2.38 -9.24 -10.66
CA GLU A 85 1.48 -8.45 -11.51
C GLU A 85 1.76 -6.95 -11.41
N LEU A 86 2.01 -6.45 -10.20
CA LEU A 86 2.42 -5.07 -9.96
C LEU A 86 3.76 -4.75 -10.63
N GLN A 87 4.75 -5.63 -10.48
CA GLN A 87 6.07 -5.47 -11.12
C GLN A 87 5.98 -5.49 -12.66
N VAL A 88 5.20 -6.40 -13.24
CA VAL A 88 4.95 -6.45 -14.69
C VAL A 88 4.28 -5.16 -15.19
N ALA A 89 3.49 -4.50 -14.36
CA ALA A 89 2.89 -3.21 -14.66
C ALA A 89 3.83 -2.01 -14.46
N GLY A 90 5.07 -2.28 -14.01
CA GLY A 90 6.12 -1.32 -13.75
C GLY A 90 6.02 -0.66 -12.38
N PHE A 91 5.31 -1.27 -11.42
CA PHE A 91 5.31 -0.81 -10.04
C PHE A 91 6.51 -1.38 -9.27
N CYS A 92 7.16 -0.52 -8.49
CA CYS A 92 8.03 -0.92 -7.40
C CYS A 92 7.19 -1.14 -6.14
N VAL A 93 7.47 -2.18 -5.37
CA VAL A 93 6.74 -2.49 -4.13
C VAL A 93 7.72 -2.50 -2.97
N LEU A 94 7.51 -1.62 -2.00
CA LEU A 94 8.19 -1.62 -0.70
C LEU A 94 7.23 -2.19 0.35
N ARG A 95 7.75 -3.06 1.23
CA ARG A 95 6.97 -3.64 2.33
C ARG A 95 7.67 -3.33 3.64
N PHE A 96 6.93 -2.80 4.60
CA PHE A 96 7.41 -2.52 5.94
C PHE A 96 6.63 -3.34 6.95
N TRP A 97 7.31 -3.82 7.98
CA TRP A 97 6.63 -4.51 9.08
C TRP A 97 5.95 -3.52 10.00
N ASN A 98 4.84 -3.92 10.64
CA ASN A 98 4.13 -3.09 11.61
C ASN A 98 5.05 -2.52 12.69
N ASN A 99 5.94 -3.35 13.24
CA ASN A 99 6.89 -2.93 14.27
C ASN A 99 7.93 -1.95 13.73
N GLU A 100 8.37 -2.11 12.48
CA GLU A 100 9.28 -1.16 11.83
C GLU A 100 8.60 0.21 11.66
N VAL A 101 7.36 0.24 11.16
CA VAL A 101 6.60 1.48 11.01
C VAL A 101 6.33 2.17 12.35
N LEU A 102 5.98 1.39 13.39
CA LEU A 102 5.61 1.94 14.69
C LEU A 102 6.80 2.41 15.52
N ASN A 103 7.95 1.72 15.42
CA ASN A 103 9.11 1.98 16.27
C ASN A 103 10.24 2.73 15.55
N GLU A 104 10.31 2.67 14.22
CA GLU A 104 11.44 3.14 13.42
C GLU A 104 10.97 4.02 12.23
N ILE A 105 9.95 4.86 12.46
CA ILE A 105 9.29 5.62 11.39
C ILE A 105 10.24 6.52 10.57
N GLU A 106 11.31 7.04 11.16
CA GLU A 106 12.31 7.83 10.42
C GLU A 106 13.17 6.98 9.48
N SER A 107 13.55 5.76 9.88
CA SER A 107 14.23 4.78 9.02
C SER A 107 13.32 4.37 7.85
N VAL A 108 12.02 4.19 8.11
CA VAL A 108 11.02 3.92 7.06
C VAL A 108 10.95 5.08 6.06
N LYS A 109 10.99 6.34 6.53
CA LYS A 109 10.98 7.53 5.66
C LYS A 109 12.19 7.63 4.76
N GLU A 110 13.38 7.31 5.27
CA GLU A 110 14.63 7.34 4.49
C GLU A 110 14.65 6.29 3.36
N LYS A 111 13.90 5.20 3.53
CA LYS A 111 13.76 4.14 2.51
C LYS A 111 12.76 4.49 1.39
N ILE A 112 11.96 5.55 1.54
CA ILE A 112 10.88 5.95 0.62
C ILE A 112 11.30 7.12 -0.26
#